data_AF-A0A2T5LVD1-F1
#
_entry.id   AF-A0A2T5LVD1-F1
#
_cell.length_a   1.000
_cell.length_b   1.000
_cell.length_c   1.000
_cell.angle_alpha   90.00
_cell.angle_beta   90.00
_cell.angle_gamma   90.00
#
_symmetry.space_group_name_H-M   'P 1'
#
loop_
_entity.id
_entity.type
_entity.pdbx_description
1 polymer ?
#
loop_
_entity_poly.entity_id
_entity_poly.type
_entity_poly.pdbx_seq_one_letter_code
_entity_poly.pdbx_strand_id
1 'polypeptide(L)'
;MSDQSVIKYDWRLKLDNYCWKANIESPTYNTFSDRRGGRTAWSCTVTVTGRGTYAARYWYDGRFVDNAKEDAAEVALKILDPQGQSGQTSSQEPFQGYIERR
;
A
#
# COMPACT_ATOMS: atom_id res chain seq x y z
N MET A 1 -5.11 -12.82 24.60
CA MET A 1 -5.24 -11.36 24.67
C MET A 1 -5.06 -10.83 23.26
N SER A 2 -6.17 -10.60 22.56
CA SER A 2 -6.17 -10.24 21.14
C SER A 2 -5.80 -8.76 21.00
N ASP A 3 -4.68 -8.50 20.31
CA ASP A 3 -4.11 -7.17 20.19
C ASP A 3 -5.02 -6.25 19.35
N GLN A 4 -5.58 -5.23 20.01
CA GLN A 4 -6.52 -4.24 19.49
C GLN A 4 -5.78 -3.09 18.78
N SER A 5 -4.87 -3.41 17.84
CA SER A 5 -3.90 -2.43 17.33
C SER A 5 -3.91 -2.19 15.81
N VAL A 6 -4.96 -2.58 15.05
CA VAL A 6 -4.98 -2.39 13.58
C VAL A 6 -6.36 -2.00 13.02
N ILE A 7 -7.06 -1.03 13.62
CA ILE A 7 -8.14 -0.29 12.92
C ILE A 7 -7.71 1.17 12.74
N LYS A 8 -6.50 1.37 12.23
CA LYS A 8 -6.05 2.66 11.72
C LYS A 8 -5.55 2.47 10.30
N TYR A 9 -6.42 2.80 9.34
CA TYR A 9 -6.04 3.09 7.95
C TYR A 9 -5.36 1.97 7.14
N ASP A 10 -5.86 0.73 7.24
CA ASP A 10 -5.38 -0.34 6.38
C ASP A 10 -6.01 -0.23 4.98
N TRP A 11 -5.22 0.19 3.98
CA TRP A 11 -5.65 0.23 2.58
C TRP A 11 -6.10 -1.14 2.06
N ARG A 12 -5.53 -2.22 2.61
CA ARG A 12 -5.90 -3.58 2.23
C ARG A 12 -7.31 -3.91 2.67
N LEU A 13 -7.71 -3.47 3.87
CA LEU A 13 -9.07 -3.62 4.37
C LEU A 13 -10.07 -2.80 3.54
N LYS A 14 -9.71 -1.58 3.13
CA LYS A 14 -10.56 -0.76 2.25
C LYS A 14 -10.79 -1.44 0.90
N LEU A 15 -9.74 -1.99 0.30
CA LEU A 15 -9.82 -2.71 -0.96
C LEU A 15 -10.65 -4.00 -0.83
N ASP A 16 -10.49 -4.74 0.28
CA ASP A 16 -11.29 -5.93 0.56
C ASP A 16 -12.78 -5.59 0.72
N ASN A 17 -13.10 -4.53 1.46
CA ASN A 17 -14.47 -4.02 1.57
C ASN A 17 -15.06 -3.60 0.21
N TYR A 18 -14.25 -3.00 -0.66
CA TYR A 18 -14.67 -2.66 -2.02
C TYR A 18 -15.00 -3.92 -2.82
N CYS A 19 -14.13 -4.93 -2.79
CA CYS A 19 -14.34 -6.20 -3.47
C CYS A 19 -15.60 -6.90 -2.95
N TRP A 20 -15.78 -6.95 -1.64
CA TRP A 20 -16.96 -7.51 -1.00
C TRP A 20 -18.26 -6.81 -1.43
N LYS A 21 -18.30 -5.47 -1.41
CA LYS A 21 -19.47 -4.69 -1.87
C LYS A 21 -19.75 -4.86 -3.36
N ALA A 22 -18.70 -5.03 -4.16
CA ALA A 22 -18.80 -5.24 -5.60
C ALA A 22 -19.06 -6.71 -5.99
N ASN A 23 -19.18 -7.62 -5.02
CA ASN A 23 -19.30 -9.07 -5.23
C ASN A 23 -18.15 -9.64 -6.10
N ILE A 24 -16.95 -9.13 -5.84
CA ILE A 24 -15.69 -9.55 -6.44
C ILE A 24 -14.96 -10.42 -5.41
N GLU A 25 -14.23 -11.42 -5.89
CA GLU A 25 -13.34 -12.23 -5.06
C GLU A 25 -12.29 -11.37 -4.32
N SER A 26 -11.88 -11.82 -3.14
CA SER A 26 -10.89 -11.10 -2.35
C SER A 26 -9.60 -10.83 -3.15
N PRO A 27 -9.02 -9.63 -3.02
CA PRO A 27 -7.85 -9.24 -3.79
C PRO A 27 -6.64 -10.11 -3.42
N THR A 28 -5.92 -10.61 -4.43
CA THR A 28 -4.73 -11.45 -4.23
C THR A 28 -3.47 -10.58 -4.24
N TYR A 29 -2.63 -10.70 -3.21
CA TYR A 29 -1.39 -9.93 -3.06
C TYR A 29 -0.16 -10.81 -3.35
N ASN A 30 0.63 -10.43 -4.36
CA ASN A 30 1.89 -11.06 -4.68
C ASN A 30 3.04 -10.14 -4.28
N THR A 31 3.87 -10.60 -3.35
CA THR A 31 5.01 -9.82 -2.84
C THR A 31 6.30 -10.25 -3.54
N PHE A 32 7.10 -9.28 -3.97
CA PHE A 32 8.39 -9.48 -4.63
C PHE A 32 9.52 -9.02 -3.70
N SER A 33 10.62 -9.76 -3.68
CA SER A 33 11.82 -9.42 -2.92
C SER A 33 13.03 -9.33 -3.83
N ASP A 34 13.83 -8.28 -3.66
CA ASP A 34 15.06 -8.03 -4.42
C ASP A 34 16.23 -7.83 -3.44
N ARG A 35 17.29 -8.65 -3.56
CA ARG A 35 18.45 -8.60 -2.66
C ARG A 35 19.55 -7.71 -3.24
N ARG A 36 19.79 -6.56 -2.61
CA ARG A 36 20.82 -5.57 -2.99
C ARG A 36 21.94 -5.50 -1.95
N GLY A 37 22.84 -6.47 -1.98
CA GLY A 37 24.12 -6.42 -1.24
C GLY A 37 23.97 -6.20 0.27
N GLY A 38 22.98 -6.84 0.91
CA GLY A 38 22.73 -6.75 2.36
C GLY A 38 21.41 -6.07 2.74
N ARG A 39 20.73 -5.41 1.79
CA ARG A 39 19.37 -4.90 1.96
C ARG A 39 18.41 -5.72 1.10
N THR A 40 17.22 -6.01 1.62
CA THR A 40 16.11 -6.56 0.84
C THR A 40 15.17 -5.42 0.50
N ALA A 41 14.87 -5.25 -0.78
CA ALA A 41 13.81 -4.37 -1.23
C ALA A 41 12.54 -5.20 -1.50
N TRP A 42 11.39 -4.67 -1.13
CA TRP A 42 10.09 -5.31 -1.23
C TRP A 42 9.19 -4.50 -2.15
N SER A 43 8.51 -5.19 -3.06
CA SER A 43 7.41 -4.63 -3.84
C SER A 43 6.22 -5.56 -3.72
N CYS A 44 5.03 -5.07 -4.06
CA CYS A 44 3.82 -5.87 -4.05
C CYS A 44 2.98 -5.56 -5.29
N THR A 45 2.30 -6.56 -5.82
CA THR A 45 1.22 -6.38 -6.78
C THR A 45 -0.06 -6.96 -6.22
N VAL A 46 -1.16 -6.25 -6.36
CA VAL A 46 -2.50 -6.73 -6.03
C VAL A 46 -3.28 -7.02 -7.31
N THR A 47 -3.85 -8.21 -7.39
CA THR A 47 -4.73 -8.61 -8.48
C THR A 47 -6.17 -8.60 -7.99
N VAL A 48 -7.02 -7.86 -8.71
CA VAL A 48 -8.46 -7.76 -8.44
C VAL A 48 -9.18 -8.44 -9.60
N THR A 49 -9.89 -9.52 -9.30
CA THR A 49 -10.61 -10.33 -10.29
C THR A 49 -11.60 -9.46 -11.07
N GLY A 50 -11.54 -9.53 -12.41
CA GLY A 50 -12.41 -8.75 -13.29
C GLY A 50 -12.05 -7.26 -13.42
N ARG A 51 -10.97 -6.78 -12.80
CA ARG A 51 -10.53 -5.38 -12.90
C ARG A 51 -9.10 -5.21 -13.40
N GLY A 52 -8.17 -6.06 -12.95
CA GLY A 52 -6.77 -6.02 -13.38
C GLY A 52 -5.78 -6.25 -12.26
N THR A 53 -4.51 -5.94 -12.53
CA THR A 53 -3.40 -6.06 -11.58
C THR A 53 -2.74 -4.70 -11.38
N TYR A 54 -2.45 -4.36 -10.12
CA TYR A 54 -1.92 -3.06 -9.71
C TYR A 54 -0.66 -3.26 -8.88
N ALA A 55 0.42 -2.58 -9.26
CA ALA A 55 1.70 -2.65 -8.55
C ALA A 55 1.85 -1.50 -7.55
N ALA A 56 2.60 -1.75 -6.48
CA ALA A 56 3.15 -0.71 -5.64
C ALA A 56 4.04 0.23 -6.48
N ARG A 57 3.98 1.51 -6.18
CA ARG A 57 4.72 2.60 -6.85
C ARG A 57 6.21 2.53 -6.57
N TYR A 58 6.58 2.04 -5.38
CA TYR A 58 7.95 2.06 -4.89
C TYR A 58 8.40 0.69 -4.39
N TRP A 59 9.71 0.57 -4.26
CA TRP A 59 10.36 -0.54 -3.57
C TRP A 59 10.69 -0.11 -2.14
N TYR A 60 10.21 -0.88 -1.17
CA TYR A 60 10.33 -0.60 0.26
C TYR A 60 11.47 -1.41 0.86
N ASP A 61 12.33 -0.80 1.67
CA ASP A 61 13.49 -1.51 2.20
C ASP A 61 13.16 -2.37 3.44
N GLY A 62 14.04 -3.32 3.75
CA GLY A 62 14.11 -3.98 5.04
C GLY A 62 12.84 -4.70 5.47
N ARG A 63 12.15 -4.15 6.48
CA ARG A 63 10.99 -4.77 7.15
C ARG A 63 9.64 -4.20 6.67
N PHE A 64 9.64 -3.29 5.72
CA PHE A 64 8.45 -2.54 5.28
C PHE A 64 7.67 -3.26 4.17
N VAL A 65 7.52 -4.58 4.27
CA VAL A 65 6.73 -5.37 3.31
C VAL A 65 5.24 -5.02 3.35
N ASP A 66 4.75 -4.65 4.53
CA ASP A 66 3.35 -4.25 4.71
C ASP A 66 3.07 -2.91 4.04
N ASN A 67 4.01 -1.96 4.10
CA ASN A 67 3.90 -0.70 3.35
C ASN A 67 3.80 -0.93 1.84
N ALA A 68 4.53 -1.92 1.30
CA ALA A 68 4.42 -2.29 -0.11
C ALA A 68 3.02 -2.84 -0.45
N LYS A 69 2.42 -3.63 0.44
CA LYS A 69 1.05 -4.15 0.28
C LYS A 69 0.00 -3.04 0.38
N GLU A 70 0.16 -2.14 1.34
CA GLU A 70 -0.73 -0.99 1.52
C GLU A 70 -0.69 -0.06 0.32
N ASP A 71 0.50 0.22 -0.23
CA ASP A 71 0.64 1.07 -1.40
C ASP A 71 0.01 0.44 -2.66
N ALA A 72 0.22 -0.87 -2.88
CA ALA A 72 -0.45 -1.58 -3.97
C ALA A 72 -1.99 -1.53 -3.82
N ALA A 73 -2.51 -1.68 -2.60
CA ALA A 73 -3.95 -1.58 -2.33
C ALA A 73 -4.49 -0.16 -2.55
N GLU A 74 -3.73 0.86 -2.14
CA GLU A 74 -4.07 2.26 -2.36
C GLU A 74 -4.15 2.58 -3.86
N VAL A 75 -3.17 2.12 -4.65
CA VAL A 75 -3.14 2.30 -6.11
C VAL A 75 -4.36 1.63 -6.76
N ALA A 76 -4.65 0.38 -6.38
CA ALA A 76 -5.82 -0.32 -6.88
C ALA A 76 -7.11 0.44 -6.55
N LEU A 77 -7.29 0.84 -5.28
CA LEU A 77 -8.50 1.52 -4.85
C LEU A 77 -8.65 2.90 -5.51
N LYS A 78 -7.57 3.65 -5.74
CA LYS A 78 -7.60 4.93 -6.48
C LYS A 78 -8.13 4.78 -7.90
N ILE A 79 -7.80 3.67 -8.55
CA ILE A 79 -8.22 3.38 -9.92
C ILE A 79 -9.66 2.85 -9.95
N LEU A 80 -10.04 2.07 -8.93
CA LEU A 80 -11.35 1.40 -8.85
C LEU A 80 -12.46 2.29 -8.29
N ASP A 81 -12.12 3.19 -7.37
CA ASP A 81 -13.03 4.12 -6.68
C ASP A 81 -12.36 5.49 -6.47
N PRO A 82 -12.26 6.32 -7.52
CA PRO A 82 -11.69 7.66 -7.44
C PRO A 82 -12.54 8.63 -6.61
N GLN A 83 -13.82 8.33 -6.34
CA GLN A 83 -14.73 9.21 -5.58
C GLN A 83 -14.68 8.93 -4.06
N GLY A 84 -14.30 7.72 -3.64
CA GLY A 84 -14.18 7.34 -2.23
C GLY A 84 -13.00 7.93 -1.45
N GLN A 85 -12.21 8.84 -2.06
CA GLN A 85 -10.97 9.40 -1.48
C GLN A 85 -11.01 10.90 -1.16
N SER A 86 -12.17 11.45 -0.79
CA SER A 86 -12.22 12.80 -0.20
C SER A 86 -11.64 12.79 1.21
N GLY A 87 -10.31 12.80 1.33
CA GLY A 87 -9.60 12.99 2.59
C GLY A 87 -8.63 11.86 2.89
N GLN A 88 -7.41 11.96 2.34
CA GLN A 88 -6.16 11.55 3.00
C GLN A 88 -4.97 11.88 2.09
N THR A 89 -4.70 13.18 1.96
CA THR A 89 -3.38 13.65 1.51
C THR A 89 -2.44 13.50 2.71
N SER A 90 -1.76 12.37 2.82
CA SER A 90 -0.58 12.26 3.67
C SER A 90 0.50 13.14 3.04
N SER A 91 0.60 14.38 3.51
CA SER A 91 1.70 15.28 3.21
C SER A 91 3.02 14.60 3.61
N GLN A 92 3.66 13.96 2.65
CA GLN A 92 5.09 13.66 2.71
C GLN A 92 5.80 15.00 2.49
N GLU A 93 6.16 15.64 3.60
CA GLU A 93 7.07 16.78 3.59
C GLU A 93 8.37 16.39 2.86
N PRO A 94 8.86 17.19 1.90
CA PRO A 94 10.20 16.98 1.36
C PRO A 94 11.21 17.19 2.50
N PHE A 95 12.14 16.25 2.65
CA PHE A 95 13.26 16.35 3.59
C PHE A 95 14.20 17.47 3.13
N GLN A 96 13.87 18.72 3.46
CA GLN A 96 14.74 19.87 3.23
C GLN A 96 15.80 19.87 4.33
N GLY A 97 17.04 19.64 3.93
CA GLY A 97 18.18 19.38 4.80
C GLY A 97 18.42 20.41 5.90
N TYR A 98 19.03 19.92 6.98
CA TYR A 98 19.65 20.74 8.01
C TYR A 98 20.69 21.66 7.39
N ILE A 99 20.37 22.94 7.28
CA ILE A 99 21.36 23.99 7.02
C ILE A 99 22.00 24.33 8.36
N GLU A 100 23.25 23.92 8.48
CA GLU A 100 24.20 24.26 9.54
C GLU A 100 24.20 25.78 9.81
N ARG A 101 23.92 26.18 11.06
CA ARG A 101 24.10 27.55 11.50
C ARG A 101 25.38 27.64 12.31
N ARG A 102 26.33 28.42 11.78
CA ARG A 102 27.43 29.03 12.53
C ARG A 102 26.91 29.95 13.62
#